data_AF-A0A1Z2LBV0-F1
#
_entry.id   AF-A0A1Z2LBV0-F1
#
_cell.length_a   1.000
_cell.length_b   1.000
_cell.length_c   1.000
_cell.angle_alpha   90.00
_cell.angle_beta   90.00
_cell.angle_gamma   90.00
#
_symmetry.space_group_name_H-M   'P 1'
#
loop_
_entity.id
_entity.type
_entity.pdbx_description
1 polymer ?
#
loop_
_entity_poly.entity_id
_entity_poly.type
_entity_poly.pdbx_seq_one_letter_code
_entity_poly.pdbx_strand_id
1 'polypeptide(L)'
;MTVGDQSITQDAWVKVEAYDDLDPTVTGDVHLHTFAVPGMEVRVGAAKNDEDGSSEFEPRLIPSVQYYQIELGPDSLNKLHDALKPFIAAAKECEPPKGRKVRGK
;
A
#
# COMPACT_ATOMS: atom_id res chain seq x y z
N MET A 1 -15.60 -40.38 46.43
CA MET A 1 -16.04 -40.74 45.07
C MET A 1 -15.59 -39.63 44.15
N THR A 2 -14.57 -39.90 43.36
CA THR A 2 -13.94 -38.99 42.39
C THR A 2 -14.67 -39.07 41.06
N VAL A 3 -15.19 -37.93 40.60
CA VAL A 3 -15.35 -37.54 39.18
C VAL A 3 -15.10 -36.03 39.22
N GLY A 4 -13.87 -35.55 39.10
CA GLY A 4 -13.12 -35.51 37.85
C GLY A 4 -13.09 -34.05 37.42
N ASP A 5 -12.18 -33.28 38.04
CA ASP A 5 -11.94 -31.86 37.81
C ASP A 5 -11.34 -31.65 36.42
N GLN A 6 -12.15 -31.82 35.38
CA GLN A 6 -11.75 -31.63 33.98
C GLN A 6 -12.32 -30.30 33.48
N SER A 7 -11.50 -29.26 33.58
CA SER A 7 -11.69 -28.03 32.81
C SER A 7 -11.34 -28.35 31.36
N ILE A 8 -12.35 -28.43 30.48
CA ILE A 8 -12.14 -28.56 29.03
C ILE A 8 -11.67 -27.19 28.53
N THR A 9 -10.37 -27.00 28.42
CA THR A 9 -9.80 -25.84 27.71
C THR A 9 -9.97 -26.11 26.22
N GLN A 10 -10.96 -25.47 25.59
CA GLN A 10 -11.02 -25.42 24.12
C GLN A 10 -9.94 -24.46 23.64
N ASP A 11 -8.84 -25.00 23.12
CA ASP A 11 -7.89 -24.22 22.33
C ASP A 11 -8.60 -23.77 21.06
N ALA A 12 -8.98 -22.49 21.02
CA ALA A 12 -9.53 -21.85 19.82
C ALA A 12 -8.36 -21.56 18.87
N TRP A 13 -8.13 -22.46 17.91
CA TRP A 13 -7.17 -22.23 16.83
C TRP A 13 -7.79 -21.27 15.82
N VAL A 14 -7.32 -20.03 15.78
CA VAL A 14 -7.68 -19.07 14.73
C VAL A 14 -6.78 -19.36 13.53
N LYS A 15 -7.36 -19.86 12.43
CA LYS A 15 -6.66 -19.97 11.15
C LYS A 15 -6.64 -18.59 10.50
N VAL A 16 -5.47 -17.97 10.45
CA VAL A 16 -5.26 -16.77 9.64
C VAL A 16 -5.00 -17.25 8.21
N GLU A 17 -5.99 -17.12 7.34
CA GLU A 17 -5.83 -17.35 5.90
C GLU A 17 -5.64 -16.00 5.22
N ALA A 18 -4.57 -15.88 4.42
CA ALA A 18 -4.41 -14.78 3.48
C ALA A 18 -5.25 -15.09 2.23
N TYR A 19 -5.87 -14.06 1.67
CA TYR A 19 -6.74 -14.16 0.51
C TYR A 19 -6.18 -13.29 -0.60
N ASP A 20 -6.24 -13.78 -1.83
CA ASP A 20 -5.92 -12.93 -2.97
C ASP A 20 -6.95 -11.80 -3.10
N ASP A 21 -6.48 -10.55 -3.07
CA ASP A 21 -7.32 -9.35 -3.10
C ASP A 21 -8.09 -9.17 -4.42
N LEU A 22 -7.62 -9.80 -5.51
CA LEU A 22 -8.27 -9.78 -6.83
C LEU A 22 -9.17 -10.99 -7.07
N ASP A 23 -8.85 -12.13 -6.46
CA ASP A 23 -9.67 -13.35 -6.49
C ASP A 23 -9.78 -13.98 -5.09
N PRO A 24 -10.77 -13.58 -4.27
CA PRO A 24 -10.95 -14.06 -2.90
C PRO A 24 -11.22 -15.57 -2.77
N THR A 25 -11.32 -16.32 -3.88
CA THR A 25 -11.41 -17.78 -3.84
C THR A 25 -10.04 -18.45 -3.68
N VAL A 26 -8.95 -17.71 -3.90
CA VAL A 26 -7.58 -18.18 -3.77
C VAL A 26 -7.02 -17.85 -2.40
N THR A 27 -6.67 -18.88 -1.64
CA THR A 27 -6.03 -18.77 -0.31
C THR A 27 -4.65 -19.44 -0.24
N GLY A 28 -4.24 -20.11 -1.32
CA GLY A 28 -2.97 -20.81 -1.41
C GLY A 28 -1.87 -19.92 -1.99
N ASP A 29 -0.70 -19.91 -1.34
CA ASP A 29 0.50 -19.19 -1.81
C ASP A 29 0.26 -17.69 -2.06
N VAL A 30 -0.58 -17.08 -1.23
CA VAL A 30 -0.87 -15.64 -1.24
C VAL A 30 0.22 -14.91 -0.45
N HIS A 31 0.81 -13.88 -1.04
CA HIS A 31 1.84 -13.06 -0.41
C HIS A 31 1.51 -11.57 -0.48
N LEU A 32 1.96 -10.83 0.53
CA LEU A 32 1.87 -9.38 0.55
C LEU A 32 2.91 -8.76 -0.36
N HIS A 33 2.47 -8.01 -1.36
CA HIS A 33 3.32 -7.26 -2.28
C HIS A 33 3.18 -5.77 -2.04
N THR A 34 4.30 -5.04 -2.11
CA THR A 34 4.34 -3.59 -2.08
C THR A 34 4.80 -3.05 -3.43
N PHE A 35 4.08 -2.10 -3.99
CA PHE A 35 4.46 -1.43 -5.23
C PHE A 35 4.19 0.07 -5.17
N ALA A 36 4.84 0.82 -6.05
CA ALA A 36 4.75 2.27 -6.10
C ALA A 36 4.35 2.74 -7.51
N VAL A 37 3.48 3.74 -7.57
CA VAL A 37 3.04 4.36 -8.84
C VAL A 37 3.25 5.87 -8.80
N PRO A 38 3.53 6.50 -9.95
CA PRO A 38 3.50 7.95 -10.06
C PRO A 38 2.11 8.47 -9.71
N GLY A 39 2.04 9.42 -8.78
CA GLY A 39 0.83 10.09 -8.36
C GLY A 39 0.93 11.60 -8.47
N MET A 40 -0.13 12.28 -8.06
CA MET A 40 -0.16 13.73 -7.89
C MET A 40 -0.62 14.05 -6.47
N GLU A 41 0.08 14.94 -5.79
CA GLU A 41 -0.36 15.54 -4.52
C GLU A 41 -0.86 16.96 -4.77
N VAL A 42 -1.96 17.35 -4.13
CA VAL A 42 -2.39 18.75 -4.07
C VAL A 42 -1.68 19.40 -2.90
N ARG A 43 -0.88 20.44 -3.17
CA ARG A 43 -0.39 21.33 -2.11
C ARG A 43 -1.04 22.70 -2.23
N VAL A 44 -1.39 23.24 -1.08
CA VAL A 44 -1.82 24.63 -0.94
C VAL A 44 -0.62 25.53 -1.26
N GLY A 45 -0.75 26.35 -2.31
CA GLY A 45 0.27 27.34 -2.68
C GLY A 45 0.45 28.43 -1.60
N ALA A 46 1.57 29.14 -1.65
CA ALA A 46 1.81 30.27 -0.74
C ALA A 46 0.77 31.37 -0.97
N ALA A 47 0.20 31.89 0.13
CA ALA A 47 -0.71 33.01 0.10
C ALA A 47 -0.04 34.22 -0.56
N LYS A 48 -0.67 34.80 -1.59
CA LYS A 48 -0.42 36.19 -1.94
C LYS A 48 -1.25 37.02 -0.96
N ASN A 49 -0.59 37.88 -0.19
CA ASN A 49 -1.29 38.89 0.59
C ASN A 49 -1.66 40.02 -0.37
N ASP A 50 -2.91 40.06 -0.81
CA ASP A 50 -3.50 41.27 -1.32
C ASP A 50 -3.88 42.17 -0.12
N GLU A 51 -3.79 43.49 -0.28
CA GLU A 51 -4.01 44.51 0.76
C GLU A 51 -5.40 44.47 1.44
N ASP A 52 -6.30 43.60 0.97
CA ASP A 52 -7.69 43.46 1.43
C ASP A 52 -7.91 42.29 2.41
N GLY A 53 -6.85 41.57 2.81
CA GLY A 53 -6.93 40.51 3.83
C GLY A 53 -7.63 39.22 3.40
N SER A 54 -8.02 39.10 2.12
CA SER A 54 -8.49 37.85 1.52
C SER A 54 -7.31 37.08 0.94
N SER A 55 -7.01 35.91 1.51
CA SER A 55 -5.98 35.01 0.99
C SER A 55 -6.59 34.03 -0.01
N GLU A 56 -6.40 34.28 -1.30
CA GLU A 56 -6.72 33.31 -2.34
C GLU A 56 -5.63 32.22 -2.42
N PHE A 57 -5.99 31.00 -2.04
CA PHE A 57 -5.09 29.85 -2.09
C PHE A 57 -5.24 29.10 -3.41
N GLU A 58 -4.24 29.19 -4.30
CA GLU A 58 -4.22 28.36 -5.51
C GLU A 58 -3.65 26.95 -5.19
N PRO A 59 -4.44 25.87 -5.36
CA PRO A 59 -3.92 24.51 -5.25
C PRO A 59 -2.98 24.22 -6.42
N ARG A 60 -1.79 23.69 -6.12
CA ARG A 60 -0.84 23.19 -7.14
C ARG A 60 -0.73 21.67 -7.06
N LEU A 61 -0.82 21.02 -8.23
CA LEU A 61 -0.52 19.61 -8.39
C LEU A 61 0.99 19.41 -8.47
N ILE A 62 1.53 18.57 -7.60
CA ILE A 62 2.95 18.25 -7.56
C ILE A 62 3.11 16.74 -7.81
N PRO A 63 4.03 16.32 -8.71
CA PRO A 63 4.34 14.90 -8.88
C PRO A 63 4.71 14.26 -7.54
N SER A 64 4.09 13.13 -7.24
CA SER A 64 4.32 12.36 -6.04
C SER A 64 4.50 10.87 -6.36
N VAL A 65 4.84 10.10 -5.35
CA VAL A 65 4.89 8.63 -5.44
C VAL A 65 3.89 8.10 -4.43
N GLN A 66 2.95 7.29 -4.90
CA GLN A 66 1.95 6.62 -4.07
C GLN A 66 2.36 5.16 -3.88
N TYR A 67 2.32 4.69 -2.65
CA TYR A 67 2.69 3.33 -2.28
C TYR A 67 1.42 2.53 -1.96
N TYR A 68 1.36 1.32 -2.49
CA TYR A 68 0.24 0.40 -2.31
C TYR A 68 0.76 -0.93 -1.77
N GLN A 69 -0.08 -1.59 -0.97
CA GLN A 69 0.09 -2.96 -0.53
C GLN A 69 -1.10 -3.78 -1.01
N ILE A 70 -0.84 -5.01 -1.44
CA ILE A 70 -1.85 -5.92 -1.97
C ILE A 70 -1.44 -7.37 -1.71
N GLU A 71 -2.37 -8.22 -1.28
CA GLU A 71 -2.17 -9.66 -1.14
C GLU A 71 -2.53 -10.35 -2.46
N LEU A 72 -1.56 -11.04 -3.08
CA LEU A 72 -1.77 -11.70 -4.38
C LEU A 72 -1.34 -13.15 -4.32
N GLY A 73 -2.16 -14.02 -4.90
CA GLY A 73 -1.79 -15.35 -5.31
C GLY A 73 -1.02 -15.34 -6.65
N PRO A 74 -0.51 -16.49 -7.09
CA PRO A 74 0.44 -16.59 -8.20
C PRO A 74 -0.12 -16.06 -9.53
N ASP A 75 -1.38 -16.35 -9.84
CA ASP A 75 -2.00 -15.91 -11.10
C ASP A 75 -2.24 -14.40 -11.12
N SER A 76 -2.67 -13.82 -10.01
CA SER A 76 -2.87 -12.38 -9.90
C SER A 76 -1.56 -11.61 -9.88
N LEU A 77 -0.51 -12.18 -9.26
CA LEU A 77 0.84 -11.64 -9.34
C LEU A 77 1.37 -11.64 -10.78
N ASN A 78 1.13 -12.72 -11.54
CA ASN A 78 1.49 -12.77 -12.96
C ASN A 78 0.75 -11.70 -13.78
N LYS A 79 -0.55 -11.48 -13.52
CA LYS A 79 -1.32 -10.38 -14.16
C LYS A 79 -0.69 -9.01 -13.88
N LEU A 80 -0.24 -8.76 -12.63
CA LEU A 80 0.45 -7.53 -12.29
C LEU A 80 1.76 -7.37 -13.09
N HIS A 81 2.57 -8.43 -13.18
CA HIS A 81 3.80 -8.42 -13.97
C HIS A 81 3.54 -8.17 -15.46
N ASP A 82 2.53 -8.80 -16.04
CA ASP A 82 2.18 -8.62 -17.46
C ASP A 82 1.67 -7.20 -17.75
N ALA A 83 0.89 -6.61 -16.84
CA ALA A 83 0.44 -5.23 -16.96
C ALA A 83 1.60 -4.22 -16.89
N LEU A 84 2.62 -4.49 -16.07
CA LEU A 84 3.78 -3.61 -15.91
C LEU A 84 4.86 -3.79 -17.00
N LYS A 85 4.85 -4.93 -17.69
CA LYS A 85 5.83 -5.32 -18.71
C LYS A 85 6.17 -4.24 -19.74
N PRO A 86 5.22 -3.53 -20.40
CA PRO A 86 5.57 -2.50 -21.38
C PRO A 86 6.30 -1.31 -20.76
N PHE A 87 5.99 -0.95 -19.51
CA PHE A 87 6.63 0.16 -18.82
C PHE A 87 8.04 -0.21 -18.36
N ILE A 88 8.22 -1.43 -17.85
CA ILE A 88 9.53 -1.95 -17.45
C ILE A 88 10.46 -2.06 -18.67
N ALA A 89 9.95 -2.52 -19.82
CA ALA A 89 10.74 -2.64 -21.04
C ALA A 89 11.28 -1.29 -21.58
N ALA A 90 10.56 -0.19 -21.33
CA ALA A 90 10.97 1.15 -21.73
C ALA A 90 11.78 1.89 -20.65
N ALA A 91 11.78 1.40 -19.41
CA ALA A 91 12.42 2.05 -18.27
C ALA A 91 13.92 1.74 -18.18
N LYS A 92 14.65 2.64 -17.51
CA LYS A 92 16.02 2.39 -17.07
C LYS A 92 15.98 1.99 -15.59
N GLU A 93 16.61 0.87 -15.26
CA GLU A 93 16.78 0.46 -13.87
C GLU A 93 17.56 1.53 -13.08
N CYS A 94 17.10 1.84 -11.87
CA CYS A 94 17.70 2.83 -10.99
C CYS A 94 17.70 2.33 -9.55
N GLU A 95 18.58 2.89 -8.72
CA GLU A 95 18.56 2.60 -7.29
C GLU A 95 17.24 3.10 -6.67
N PRO A 96 16.68 2.37 -5.67
CA PRO A 96 15.50 2.84 -4.97
C PRO A 96 15.78 4.21 -4.33
N PRO A 97 14.83 5.17 -4.40
CA PRO A 97 15.03 6.49 -3.84
C PRO A 97 15.36 6.37 -2.35
N LYS A 98 16.50 6.91 -1.94
CA LYS A 98 16.89 6.95 -0.53
C LYS A 98 15.82 7.71 0.23
N GLY A 99 15.04 7.01 1.07
CA GLY A 99 13.95 7.60 1.83
C GLY A 99 14.39 8.89 2.50
N ARG A 100 13.66 9.97 2.24
CA ARG A 100 13.93 11.28 2.85
C ARG A 100 13.71 11.12 4.35
N LYS A 101 14.78 10.91 5.13
CA LYS A 101 14.71 10.92 6.59
C LYS A 101 14.08 12.25 7.00
N VAL A 102 12.86 12.21 7.51
CA VAL A 102 12.26 13.34 8.21
C VAL A 102 13.17 13.58 9.41
N ARG A 103 13.97 14.65 9.39
CA ARG A 103 14.65 15.13 10.60
C ARG A 103 13.53 15.57 11.54
N GLY A 104 13.19 14.72 12.50
CA GLY A 104 12.41 15.13 13.66
C GLY A 104 13.09 16.36 14.27
N LYS A 105 12.30 17.41 14.47
CA LYS A 105 12.70 18.61 15.18
C LYS A 105 12.39 18.45 16.65
#